data_AF-A0AA42R845-F1
#
_entry.id   AF-A0AA42R845-F1
#
_cell.length_a   1.000
_cell.length_b   1.000
_cell.length_c   1.000
_cell.angle_alpha   90.00
_cell.angle_beta   90.00
_cell.angle_gamma   90.00
#
_symmetry.space_group_name_H-M   'P 1'
#
loop_
_entity.id
_entity.type
_entity.pdbx_description
1 polymer ?
#
loop_
_entity_poly.entity_id
_entity_poly.type
_entity_poly.pdbx_seq_one_letter_code
_entity_poly.pdbx_strand_id
1 'polypeptide(L)' 'MLALTDEVTLIADKGLTTQTYEAALAQLGETLLAQCLVQVVTINAWNRIAVATRMEHDHS' A
#
# COMPACT_ATOMS: atom_id res chain seq x y z
N MET A 1 -10.28 4.18 -1.86
CA MET A 1 -8.88 3.85 -2.21
C MET A 1 -7.87 4.41 -1.20
N LEU A 2 -7.86 5.70 -0.86
CA LEU A 2 -6.90 6.29 0.10
C LEU A 2 -6.81 5.52 1.44
N ALA A 3 -7.95 5.19 2.05
CA ALA A 3 -7.98 4.40 3.29
C ALA A 3 -7.32 3.01 3.17
N LEU A 4 -7.46 2.34 2.01
CA LEU A 4 -6.80 1.06 1.74
C LEU A 4 -5.28 1.25 1.72
N THR A 5 -4.81 2.29 1.04
CA THR A 5 -3.39 2.62 0.96
C THR A 5 -2.81 2.94 2.34
N ASP A 6 -3.51 3.75 3.14
CA ASP A 6 -3.06 4.13 4.48
C ASP A 6 -2.96 2.91 5.41
N GLU A 7 -4.00 2.08 5.47
CA GLU A 7 -4.03 0.90 6.35
C GLU A 7 -3.00 -0.17 5.92
N VAL A 8 -2.79 -0.38 4.62
CA VAL A 8 -1.77 -1.32 4.13
C VAL A 8 -0.34 -0.76 4.30
N THR A 9 -0.17 0.55 4.25
CA THR A 9 1.14 1.20 4.54
C THR A 9 1.49 1.03 6.02
N LEU A 10 0.52 1.23 6.91
CA LEU A 10 0.64 1.09 8.37
C LEU A 10 0.18 -0.29 8.87
N ILE A 11 0.38 -1.33 8.07
CA ILE A 11 -0.21 -2.67 8.34
C ILE A 11 0.22 -3.28 9.68
N ALA A 12 1.37 -2.86 10.22
CA ALA A 12 1.87 -3.33 11.51
C ALA A 12 1.11 -2.75 12.73
N ASP A 13 0.36 -1.66 12.57
CA ASP A 13 -0.38 -1.01 13.66
C ASP A 13 -1.68 -1.78 13.99
N LYS A 14 -2.60 -1.82 13.02
CA LYS A 14 -3.93 -2.42 13.19
C LYS A 14 -4.35 -3.37 12.07
N GLY A 15 -3.45 -3.64 11.12
CA GLY A 15 -3.76 -4.39 9.91
C GLY A 15 -4.69 -3.63 8.95
N LEU A 16 -5.18 -4.36 7.94
CA LEU A 16 -6.26 -3.89 7.06
C LEU A 16 -7.61 -4.25 7.69
N THR A 17 -8.44 -3.26 7.95
CA THR A 17 -9.76 -3.48 8.55
C THR A 17 -10.72 -4.13 7.57
N THR A 18 -11.64 -4.95 8.08
CA THR A 18 -12.70 -5.57 7.27
C THR A 18 -13.54 -4.52 6.55
N GLN A 19 -13.88 -3.41 7.22
CA GLN A 19 -14.64 -2.31 6.63
C GLN A 19 -13.96 -1.72 5.40
N THR A 20 -12.65 -1.42 5.50
CA THR A 20 -11.89 -0.85 4.38
C THR A 20 -11.71 -1.87 3.25
N TYR A 21 -11.47 -3.15 3.57
CA TYR A 21 -11.39 -4.22 2.58
C TYR A 21 -12.71 -4.38 1.81
N GLU A 22 -13.84 -4.50 2.50
CA GLU A 22 -15.16 -4.67 1.88
C GLU A 22 -15.56 -3.46 1.05
N ALA A 23 -15.29 -2.24 1.54
CA ALA A 23 -15.55 -1.02 0.79
C ALA A 23 -14.71 -0.94 -0.50
N ALA A 24 -13.45 -1.38 -0.45
CA ALA A 24 -12.59 -1.44 -1.62
C ALA A 24 -13.02 -2.55 -2.59
N LEU A 25 -13.40 -3.72 -2.06
CA LEU A 25 -13.92 -4.84 -2.85
C LEU A 25 -15.20 -4.46 -3.60
N ALA A 26 -16.12 -3.75 -2.95
CA ALA A 26 -17.36 -3.28 -3.58
C ALA A 26 -17.12 -2.28 -4.73
N GLN A 27 -16.05 -1.49 -4.68
CA GLN A 27 -15.73 -0.49 -5.70
C GLN A 27 -14.88 -1.05 -6.85
N LEU A 28 -13.98 -1.97 -6.54
CA LEU A 28 -12.93 -2.42 -7.45
C LEU A 28 -13.16 -3.85 -7.99
N GLY A 29 -13.93 -4.67 -7.27
CA GLY A 29 -13.97 -6.10 -7.48
C GLY A 29 -12.65 -6.79 -7.09
N GLU A 30 -12.65 -8.12 -7.13
CA GLU A 30 -11.54 -8.94 -6.62
C GLU A 30 -10.23 -8.69 -7.36
N THR A 31 -10.24 -8.73 -8.70
CA THR A 31 -9.04 -8.62 -9.52
C THR A 31 -8.34 -7.27 -9.35
N LEU A 32 -9.09 -6.18 -9.44
CA LEU A 32 -8.52 -4.84 -9.30
C LEU A 32 -8.10 -4.55 -7.87
N LEU A 33 -8.81 -5.07 -6.86
CA LEU A 33 -8.40 -4.98 -5.46
C LEU A 33 -7.05 -5.69 -5.23
N ALA A 34 -6.89 -6.92 -5.73
CA ALA A 34 -5.63 -7.65 -5.63
C ALA A 34 -4.48 -6.89 -6.31
N GLN A 35 -4.71 -6.35 -7.51
CA GLN A 35 -3.73 -5.51 -8.22
C GLN A 35 -3.39 -4.24 -7.43
N CYS A 36 -4.37 -3.62 -6.78
CA CYS A 36 -4.17 -2.43 -5.95
C CYS A 36 -3.32 -2.75 -4.72
N LEU A 37 -3.61 -3.85 -4.01
CA LEU A 37 -2.81 -4.32 -2.88
C LEU A 37 -1.36 -4.58 -3.27
N VAL A 38 -1.12 -5.26 -4.40
CA VAL A 38 0.23 -5.50 -4.91
C VAL A 38 0.98 -4.19 -5.18
N GLN A 39 0.32 -3.20 -5.79
CA GLN A 39 0.94 -1.90 -6.03
C GLN A 39 1.30 -1.17 -4.73
N VAL A 40 0.39 -1.16 -3.75
CA VAL A 40 0.65 -0.55 -2.43
C VAL A 40 1.80 -1.25 -1.71
N VAL A 41 1.85 -2.58 -1.73
CA VAL A 41 2.96 -3.34 -1.13
C VAL A 41 4.27 -3.05 -1.85
N THR A 42 4.24 -2.99 -3.18
CA THR A 42 5.43 -2.74 -4.01
C THR A 42 6.05 -1.38 -3.69
N ILE A 43 5.25 -0.30 -3.67
CA ILE A 43 5.79 1.03 -3.36
C ILE A 43 6.30 1.11 -1.90
N ASN A 44 5.60 0.46 -0.96
CA ASN A 44 6.02 0.40 0.43
C ASN A 44 7.32 -0.41 0.62
N ALA A 45 7.56 -1.44 -0.18
CA ALA A 45 8.82 -2.17 -0.18
C ALA A 45 9.96 -1.29 -0.71
N TRP A 46 9.76 -0.59 -1.83
CA TRP A 46 10.74 0.34 -2.38
C TRP A 46 11.08 1.48 -1.42
N ASN A 47 10.09 2.07 -0.76
CA ASN A 47 10.30 3.10 0.25
C ASN A 47 11.23 2.60 1.39
N ARG A 48 11.01 1.37 1.88
CA ARG A 48 11.86 0.77 2.92
C ARG A 48 13.28 0.52 2.43
N ILE A 49 13.45 0.05 1.20
CA ILE A 49 14.76 -0.15 0.59
C ILE A 49 15.50 1.19 0.49
N ALA A 50 14.87 2.21 -0.09
CA ALA A 50 15.48 3.53 -0.25
C ALA A 50 15.93 4.14 1.08
N VAL A 51 15.10 4.04 2.13
CA VAL A 51 15.45 4.51 3.48
C VAL A 51 16.59 3.67 4.08
N ALA A 52 16.52 2.34 3.99
CA ALA A 52 17.53 1.44 4.55
C ALA A 52 18.91 1.60 3.89
N THR A 53 18.93 1.93 2.59
CA THR A 53 20.17 2.14 1.83
C THR A 53 20.62 3.59 1.76
N ARG A 54 19.89 4.53 2.40
CA ARG A 54 20.13 5.98 2.31
C ARG A 54 20.23 6.44 0.86
N MET A 55 19.31 5.95 0.02
CA MET A 55 19.24 6.31 -1.39
C MET A 55 18.93 7.81 -1.52
N GLU A 56 19.86 8.55 -2.11
CA GLU A 56 19.69 9.97 -2.42
C GLU A 56 19.19 10.12 -3.86
N HIS A 57 18.28 11.07 -4.09
CA HIS A 57 17.84 11.41 -5.44
C HIS A 57 18.78 12.48 -5.98
N ASP A 58 19.51 12.17 -7.05
CA ASP A 58 20.40 13.14 -7.66
C ASP A 58 19.58 14.25 -8.33
N HIS A 59 19.80 15.48 -7.91
CA HIS A 59 19.18 16.68 -8.47
C HIS A 59 20.18 17.34 -9.44
N SER A 60 20.61 16.60 -10.47
CA SER A 60 21.50 17.09 -11.52
C SER A 60 20.73 17.60 -12.74
#